data_AF-A0AAD6FLK8-F1
#
_entry.id   AF-A0AAD6FLK8-F1
#
_cell.length_a   1.000
_cell.length_b   1.000
_cell.length_c   1.000
_cell.angle_alpha   90.00
_cell.angle_beta   90.00
_cell.angle_gamma   90.00
#
_symmetry.space_group_name_H-M   'P 1'
#
loop_
_entity.id
_entity.type
_entity.pdbx_description
1 polymer ?
#
loop_
_entity_poly.entity_id
_entity_poly.type
_entity_poly.pdbx_seq_one_letter_code
_entity_poly.pdbx_strand_id
1 'polypeptide(L)'
;VRCMLNIWGVILYLRLTWITAQAGIGLTWVIILLSSFITGITGLSTSAIATNGKVKGGGTYFLISRSLGPELGGSIGLIFAFANAVAVAMHTVGFAETVRDLMSEHGAVMVDRTNDIRIIGIVTVTLLLGLSMAGMAWESKAQVIFFLVIMVSLADYIVGTIIPATPEKQAKGFFSYKADIFVENFVPRWQGPESSFFGMFSIFFPSATGILAGANISGDLKNPTEAIPKGTLTAIFWTTISYLVISATIGSCVVRDASGLLNDTLSLSPPSEACVGVACQYGWDFTECIKNNTCTYGINNYYQYAHPKEPKKEPNHGALLVLPRHRPGEEQPT
;
A
#
# COMPACT_ATOMS: atom_id res chain seq x y z
N VAL A 1 14.94 -13.22 -0.44
CA VAL A 1 15.06 -11.81 -0.02
C VAL A 1 14.85 -10.83 -1.20
N ARG A 2 15.66 -10.87 -2.28
CA ARG A 2 15.50 -9.98 -3.47
C ARG A 2 14.11 -9.95 -4.08
N CYS A 3 13.57 -11.09 -4.46
CA CYS A 3 12.23 -11.12 -5.07
C CYS A 3 11.16 -10.61 -4.07
N MET A 4 11.18 -11.07 -2.81
CA MET A 4 10.21 -10.62 -1.80
C MET A 4 10.22 -9.09 -1.60
N LEU A 5 11.40 -8.46 -1.54
CA LEU A 5 11.50 -7.00 -1.38
C LEU A 5 11.03 -6.21 -2.59
N ASN A 6 11.13 -6.77 -3.80
CA ASN A 6 10.62 -6.11 -5.00
C ASN A 6 9.12 -6.39 -5.23
N ILE A 7 8.56 -7.41 -4.57
CA ILE A 7 7.12 -7.71 -4.60
C ILE A 7 6.40 -6.93 -3.49
N TRP A 8 6.96 -6.87 -2.29
CA TRP A 8 6.43 -6.03 -1.20
C TRP A 8 6.77 -4.57 -1.45
N GLY A 9 5.87 -3.88 -2.14
CA GLY A 9 5.97 -2.46 -2.42
C GLY A 9 4.96 -1.62 -1.66
N VAL A 10 4.83 -0.38 -2.11
CA VAL A 10 3.91 0.61 -1.55
C VAL A 10 2.44 0.14 -1.57
N ILE A 11 2.06 -0.66 -2.56
CA ILE A 11 0.68 -1.17 -2.72
C ILE A 11 0.24 -1.98 -1.49
N LEU A 12 1.14 -2.77 -0.89
CA LEU A 12 0.85 -3.60 0.28
C LEU A 12 0.26 -2.77 1.44
N TYR A 13 0.85 -1.61 1.71
CA TYR A 13 0.47 -0.76 2.85
C TYR A 13 -0.59 0.29 2.51
N LEU A 14 -0.51 0.92 1.33
CA LEU A 14 -1.37 2.07 0.99
C LEU A 14 -2.61 1.73 0.17
N ARG A 15 -2.60 0.63 -0.58
CA ARG A 15 -3.63 0.37 -1.60
C ARG A 15 -4.37 -0.94 -1.40
N LEU A 16 -3.76 -1.96 -0.80
CA LEU A 16 -4.41 -3.24 -0.51
C LEU A 16 -5.66 -3.07 0.37
N THR A 17 -5.56 -2.17 1.35
CA THR A 17 -6.66 -1.80 2.25
C THR A 17 -7.86 -1.31 1.43
N TRP A 18 -7.63 -0.29 0.61
CA TRP A 18 -8.65 0.30 -0.25
C TRP A 18 -9.21 -0.65 -1.31
N ILE A 19 -8.37 -1.47 -1.95
CA ILE A 19 -8.82 -2.53 -2.86
C ILE A 19 -9.78 -3.48 -2.13
N THR A 20 -9.44 -3.87 -0.90
CA THR A 20 -10.28 -4.72 -0.06
C THR A 20 -11.62 -4.06 0.28
N ALA A 21 -11.66 -2.74 0.51
CA ALA A 21 -12.92 -2.02 0.76
C ALA A 21 -13.87 -2.07 -0.44
N GLN A 22 -13.32 -1.78 -1.63
CA GLN A 22 -14.06 -1.66 -2.89
C GLN A 22 -14.53 -3.01 -3.44
N ALA A 23 -13.58 -3.94 -3.63
CA ALA A 23 -13.83 -5.25 -4.20
C ALA A 23 -14.41 -6.24 -3.16
N GLY A 24 -14.31 -5.93 -1.87
CA GLY A 24 -14.60 -6.88 -0.80
C GLY A 24 -13.51 -7.95 -0.66
N ILE A 25 -13.52 -8.68 0.45
CA ILE A 25 -12.50 -9.69 0.78
C ILE A 25 -12.46 -10.79 -0.30
N GLY A 26 -13.62 -11.34 -0.66
CA GLY A 26 -13.71 -12.46 -1.59
C GLY A 26 -13.17 -12.14 -2.98
N LEU A 27 -13.58 -11.00 -3.54
CA LEU A 27 -13.12 -10.59 -4.88
C LEU A 27 -11.66 -10.12 -4.86
N THR A 28 -11.18 -9.55 -3.75
CA THR A 28 -9.77 -9.21 -3.58
C THR A 28 -8.89 -10.46 -3.57
N TRP A 29 -9.33 -11.55 -2.95
CA TRP A 29 -8.62 -12.83 -3.03
C TRP A 29 -8.56 -13.36 -4.45
N VAL A 30 -9.63 -13.21 -5.25
CA VAL A 30 -9.61 -13.56 -6.67
C VAL A 30 -8.57 -12.73 -7.43
N ILE A 31 -8.49 -11.42 -7.18
CA ILE A 31 -7.47 -10.53 -7.78
C ILE A 31 -6.05 -10.97 -7.41
N ILE A 32 -5.81 -11.29 -6.13
CA ILE A 32 -4.50 -11.75 -5.63
C ILE A 32 -4.13 -13.08 -6.29
N LEU A 33 -5.05 -14.06 -6.31
CA LEU A 33 -4.81 -15.38 -6.88
C LEU A 33 -4.61 -15.32 -8.40
N LEU A 34 -5.37 -14.49 -9.12
CA LEU A 34 -5.18 -14.27 -10.55
C LEU A 34 -3.80 -13.67 -10.84
N SER A 35 -3.38 -12.68 -10.06
CA SER A 35 -2.05 -12.06 -10.20
C SER A 35 -0.93 -13.06 -9.87
N SER A 36 -1.12 -13.87 -8.83
CA SER A 36 -0.19 -14.94 -8.44
C SER A 36 -0.12 -16.05 -9.49
N PHE A 37 -1.22 -16.33 -10.20
CA PHE A 37 -1.26 -17.32 -11.28
C PHE A 37 -0.47 -16.83 -12.50
N ILE A 38 -0.71 -15.59 -12.93
CA ILE A 38 0.03 -14.97 -14.04
C ILE A 38 1.53 -14.94 -13.73
N THR A 39 1.90 -14.44 -12.56
CA THR A 39 3.32 -14.36 -12.14
C THR A 39 3.94 -15.72 -11.88
N GLY A 40 3.16 -16.70 -11.42
CA GLY A 40 3.57 -18.10 -11.29
C GLY A 40 3.94 -18.71 -12.64
N ILE A 41 3.11 -18.53 -13.68
CA ILE A 41 3.42 -18.97 -15.04
C ILE A 41 4.70 -18.29 -15.55
N THR A 42 4.81 -16.98 -15.39
CA THR A 42 6.03 -16.24 -15.80
C THR A 42 7.26 -16.70 -15.03
N GLY A 43 7.13 -17.00 -13.74
CA GLY A 43 8.19 -17.53 -12.90
C GLY A 43 8.66 -18.92 -13.33
N LEU A 44 7.73 -19.81 -13.71
CA LEU A 44 8.05 -21.12 -14.29
C LEU A 44 8.76 -20.99 -15.64
N SER A 45 8.28 -20.11 -16.53
CA SER A 45 8.95 -19.83 -17.81
C SER A 45 10.36 -19.27 -17.62
N THR A 46 10.53 -18.33 -16.68
CA THR A 46 11.85 -17.78 -16.33
C THR A 46 12.77 -18.85 -15.75
N SER A 47 12.22 -19.77 -14.94
CA SER A 47 12.96 -20.89 -14.38
C SER A 47 13.47 -21.82 -15.48
N ALA A 48 12.61 -22.15 -16.47
CA ALA A 48 13.01 -22.95 -17.63
C ALA A 48 14.15 -22.27 -18.41
N ILE A 49 14.06 -20.97 -18.64
CA ILE A 49 15.12 -20.17 -19.30
C ILE A 49 16.41 -20.21 -18.48
N ALA A 50 16.35 -20.04 -17.16
CA ALA A 50 17.52 -20.05 -16.28
C ALA A 50 18.17 -21.43 -16.14
N THR A 51 17.42 -22.51 -16.40
CA THR A 51 17.94 -23.88 -16.44
C THR A 51 18.48 -24.30 -17.79
N ASN A 52 18.24 -23.53 -18.85
CA ASN A 52 18.67 -23.84 -20.20
C ASN A 52 20.05 -23.22 -20.50
N GLY A 53 21.10 -24.05 -20.44
CA GLY A 53 22.46 -23.66 -20.79
C GLY A 53 23.32 -23.19 -19.61
N LYS A 54 24.55 -22.75 -19.92
CA LYS A 54 25.50 -22.25 -18.91
C LYS A 54 25.18 -20.79 -18.60
N VAL A 55 24.48 -20.56 -17.49
CA VAL A 55 24.27 -19.22 -16.95
C VAL A 55 25.62 -18.63 -16.53
N LYS A 56 26.16 -17.76 -17.38
CA LYS A 56 27.29 -16.88 -17.04
C LYS A 56 26.75 -15.56 -16.50
N GLY A 57 27.59 -14.80 -15.79
CA GLY A 57 27.20 -13.48 -15.28
C GLY A 57 26.69 -12.57 -16.40
N GLY A 58 25.56 -11.90 -16.17
CA GLY A 58 24.93 -11.02 -17.16
C GLY A 58 23.48 -10.59 -16.86
N GLY A 59 22.86 -11.12 -15.80
CA GLY A 59 21.52 -10.73 -15.38
C GLY A 59 20.41 -11.24 -16.30
N THR A 60 19.20 -10.66 -16.17
CA THR A 60 17.98 -11.14 -16.84
C THR A 60 18.02 -10.98 -18.35
N TYR A 61 18.50 -9.83 -18.86
CA TYR A 61 18.60 -9.61 -20.31
C TYR A 61 19.56 -10.61 -20.98
N PHE A 62 20.70 -10.88 -20.35
CA PHE A 62 21.67 -11.85 -20.86
C PHE A 62 21.08 -13.27 -20.90
N LEU A 63 20.36 -13.67 -19.86
CA LEU A 63 19.66 -14.95 -19.80
C LEU A 63 18.63 -15.10 -20.92
N ILE A 64 17.79 -14.09 -21.14
CA ILE A 64 16.72 -14.13 -22.14
C ILE A 64 17.29 -14.11 -23.56
N SER A 65 18.20 -13.18 -23.86
CA SER A 65 18.76 -13.03 -25.22
C SER A 65 19.58 -14.22 -25.69
N ARG A 66 20.20 -14.98 -24.78
CA ARG A 66 20.95 -16.20 -25.11
C ARG A 66 20.06 -17.42 -25.32
N SER A 67 18.96 -17.53 -24.58
CA SER A 67 18.06 -18.68 -24.68
C SER A 67 17.00 -18.52 -25.77
N LEU A 68 16.50 -17.30 -26.01
CA LEU A 68 15.43 -17.02 -26.98
C LEU A 68 15.92 -16.33 -28.27
N GLY A 69 17.19 -15.93 -28.31
CA GLY A 69 17.77 -15.21 -29.43
C GLY A 69 17.64 -13.68 -29.32
N PRO A 70 18.38 -12.94 -30.17
CA PRO A 70 18.54 -11.50 -30.05
C PRO A 70 17.26 -10.70 -30.36
N GLU A 71 16.40 -11.18 -31.27
CA GLU A 71 15.17 -10.47 -31.68
C GLU A 71 14.15 -10.41 -30.54
N LEU A 72 13.87 -11.57 -29.92
CA LEU A 72 13.00 -11.66 -28.75
C LEU A 72 13.65 -11.03 -27.51
N GLY A 73 14.94 -11.27 -27.30
CA GLY A 73 15.69 -10.70 -26.18
C GLY A 73 15.70 -9.17 -26.20
N GLY A 74 15.95 -8.56 -27.36
CA GLY A 74 15.94 -7.10 -27.54
C GLY A 74 14.58 -6.48 -27.24
N SER A 75 13.51 -7.05 -27.81
CA SER A 75 12.14 -6.56 -27.64
C SER A 75 11.68 -6.65 -26.18
N ILE A 76 11.87 -7.81 -25.54
CA ILE A 76 11.53 -8.03 -24.13
C ILE A 76 12.38 -7.13 -23.22
N GLY A 77 13.67 -6.99 -23.52
CA GLY A 77 14.59 -6.15 -22.76
C GLY A 77 14.19 -4.67 -22.75
N LEU A 78 13.77 -4.13 -23.90
CA LEU A 78 13.36 -2.74 -24.02
C LEU A 78 12.06 -2.46 -23.25
N ILE A 79 11.06 -3.34 -23.37
CA ILE A 79 9.80 -3.23 -22.61
C ILE A 79 10.08 -3.35 -21.11
N PHE A 80 10.93 -4.29 -20.70
CA PHE A 80 11.28 -4.48 -19.29
C PHE A 80 12.03 -3.28 -18.71
N ALA A 81 12.97 -2.68 -19.46
CA ALA A 81 13.67 -1.47 -19.03
C ALA A 81 12.71 -0.30 -18.84
N PHE A 82 11.78 -0.08 -19.79
CA PHE A 82 10.77 0.97 -19.68
C PHE A 82 9.82 0.72 -18.50
N ALA A 83 9.36 -0.51 -18.30
CA ALA A 83 8.52 -0.88 -17.17
C ALA A 83 9.19 -0.59 -15.82
N ASN A 84 10.48 -0.91 -15.67
CA ASN A 84 11.23 -0.58 -14.45
C ASN A 84 11.38 0.92 -14.25
N ALA A 85 11.58 1.71 -15.33
CA ALA A 85 11.66 3.16 -15.23
C ALA A 85 10.34 3.78 -14.72
N VAL A 86 9.19 3.31 -15.23
CA VAL A 86 7.87 3.75 -14.75
C VAL A 86 7.61 3.26 -13.31
N ALA A 87 8.07 2.05 -12.95
CA ALA A 87 7.94 1.54 -11.59
C ALA A 87 8.70 2.40 -10.56
N VAL A 88 9.88 2.93 -10.90
CA VAL A 88 10.60 3.89 -10.04
C VAL A 88 9.76 5.12 -9.75
N ALA A 89 9.08 5.67 -10.76
CA ALA A 89 8.17 6.81 -10.57
C ALA A 89 7.00 6.43 -9.65
N MET A 90 6.38 5.26 -9.85
CA MET A 90 5.28 4.77 -9.01
C MET A 90 5.68 4.64 -7.53
N HIS A 91 6.81 3.98 -7.24
CA HIS A 91 7.28 3.80 -5.87
C HIS A 91 7.66 5.14 -5.22
N THR A 92 8.26 6.05 -5.98
CA THR A 92 8.63 7.39 -5.49
C THR A 92 7.40 8.23 -5.17
N VAL A 93 6.36 8.21 -6.02
CA VAL A 93 5.09 8.91 -5.77
C VAL A 93 4.40 8.35 -4.52
N GLY A 94 4.37 7.03 -4.37
CA GLY A 94 3.79 6.39 -3.20
C GLY A 94 4.51 6.72 -1.88
N PHE A 95 5.84 6.82 -1.93
CA PHE A 95 6.63 7.34 -0.81
C PHE A 95 6.30 8.81 -0.51
N ALA A 96 6.26 9.65 -1.54
CA ALA A 96 5.97 11.08 -1.41
C ALA A 96 4.56 11.35 -0.82
N GLU A 97 3.55 10.56 -1.20
CA GLU A 97 2.22 10.60 -0.60
C GLU A 97 2.26 10.31 0.90
N THR A 98 3.00 9.27 1.31
CA THR A 98 3.14 8.88 2.72
C THR A 98 3.83 9.98 3.54
N VAL A 99 4.93 10.54 3.02
CA VAL A 99 5.68 11.62 3.69
C VAL A 99 4.81 12.88 3.78
N ARG A 100 4.12 13.25 2.71
CA ARG A 100 3.23 14.41 2.68
C ARG A 100 2.12 14.29 3.72
N ASP A 101 1.50 13.12 3.84
CA ASP A 101 0.41 12.91 4.80
C ASP A 101 0.94 12.93 6.26
N LEU A 102 2.14 12.39 6.51
CA LEU A 102 2.80 12.50 7.80
C LEU A 102 3.15 13.94 8.18
N MET A 103 3.60 14.75 7.21
CA MET A 103 3.89 16.18 7.43
C MET A 103 2.61 16.98 7.71
N SER A 104 1.54 16.71 6.95
CA SER A 104 0.24 17.35 7.13
C SER A 104 -0.33 17.09 8.53
N GLU A 105 -0.13 15.89 9.08
CA GLU A 105 -0.55 15.54 10.44
C GLU A 105 0.22 16.31 11.53
N HIS A 106 1.47 16.70 11.26
CA HIS A 106 2.29 17.49 12.18
C HIS A 106 2.20 19.01 11.91
N GLY A 107 1.23 19.45 11.10
CA GLY A 107 1.02 20.87 10.77
C GLY A 107 2.06 21.47 9.82
N ALA A 108 2.93 20.66 9.23
CA ALA A 108 3.96 21.10 8.29
C ALA A 108 3.43 21.05 6.85
N VAL A 109 2.56 21.99 6.48
CA VAL A 109 2.06 22.14 5.11
C VAL A 109 2.92 23.15 4.35
N MET A 110 3.42 22.79 3.17
CA MET A 110 4.27 23.68 2.36
C MET A 110 3.44 24.53 1.40
N VAL A 111 2.71 23.89 0.49
CA VAL A 111 1.93 24.59 -0.54
C VAL A 111 0.54 23.99 -0.67
N ASP A 112 0.43 22.83 -1.32
CA ASP A 112 -0.82 22.18 -1.70
C ASP A 112 -0.60 20.67 -1.76
N ARG A 113 -1.64 19.84 -1.51
CA ARG A 113 -1.50 18.37 -1.48
C ARG A 113 -0.78 17.81 -2.70
N THR A 114 -1.19 18.19 -3.90
CA THR A 114 -0.61 17.66 -5.15
C THR A 114 0.79 18.20 -5.40
N ASN A 115 1.04 19.47 -5.07
CA ASN A 115 2.34 20.08 -5.33
C ASN A 115 3.40 19.61 -4.33
N ASP A 116 3.00 19.39 -3.07
CA ASP A 116 3.85 18.82 -2.02
C ASP A 116 4.35 17.42 -2.42
N ILE A 117 3.46 16.56 -2.94
CA ILE A 117 3.84 15.23 -3.46
C ILE A 117 4.86 15.35 -4.60
N ARG A 118 4.68 16.31 -5.52
CA ARG A 118 5.62 16.54 -6.63
C ARG A 118 6.98 17.01 -6.14
N ILE A 119 7.02 17.96 -5.20
CA ILE A 119 8.27 18.50 -4.64
C ILE A 119 9.05 17.39 -3.92
N ILE A 120 8.39 16.66 -3.01
CA ILE A 120 9.02 15.53 -2.29
C ILE A 120 9.48 14.46 -3.27
N GLY A 121 8.68 14.16 -4.30
CA GLY A 121 9.02 13.18 -5.33
C GLY A 121 10.28 13.56 -6.11
N ILE A 122 10.40 14.82 -6.57
CA ILE A 122 11.57 15.32 -7.31
C ILE A 122 12.84 15.27 -6.43
N VAL A 123 12.73 15.69 -5.17
CA VAL A 123 13.85 15.63 -4.22
C VAL A 123 14.29 14.17 -4.01
N THR A 124 13.33 13.28 -3.79
CA THR A 124 13.59 11.85 -3.53
C THR A 124 14.24 11.17 -4.73
N VAL A 125 13.71 11.35 -5.95
CA VAL A 125 14.28 10.70 -7.14
C VAL A 125 15.68 11.21 -7.46
N THR A 126 15.95 12.50 -7.23
CA THR A 126 17.29 13.09 -7.41
C THR A 126 18.29 12.51 -6.41
N LEU A 127 17.87 12.34 -5.16
CA LEU A 127 18.69 11.71 -4.13
C LEU A 127 18.96 10.23 -4.44
N LEU A 128 17.92 9.48 -4.86
CA LEU A 128 18.06 8.08 -5.26
C LEU A 128 19.00 7.93 -6.47
N LEU A 129 18.94 8.85 -7.44
CA LEU A 129 19.88 8.89 -8.56
C LEU A 129 21.31 9.09 -8.06
N GLY A 130 21.55 10.04 -7.16
CA GLY A 130 22.86 10.26 -6.54
C GLY A 130 23.39 9.02 -5.82
N LEU A 131 22.54 8.33 -5.05
CA LEU A 131 22.90 7.08 -4.38
C LEU A 131 23.25 5.96 -5.36
N SER A 132 22.48 5.83 -6.46
CA SER A 132 22.76 4.82 -7.48
C SER A 132 24.11 5.05 -8.18
N MET A 133 24.54 6.30 -8.34
CA MET A 133 25.85 6.65 -8.92
C MET A 133 27.01 6.40 -7.95
N ALA A 134 26.79 6.52 -6.64
CA ALA A 134 27.82 6.39 -5.61
C ALA A 134 28.30 4.93 -5.39
N GLY A 135 27.49 3.93 -5.76
CA GLY A 135 27.95 2.53 -5.90
C GLY A 135 27.02 1.44 -5.37
N MET A 136 26.83 0.40 -6.19
CA MET A 136 25.93 -0.75 -5.95
C MET A 136 26.38 -1.71 -4.83
N ALA A 137 27.64 -1.62 -4.38
CA ALA A 137 28.18 -2.53 -3.36
C ALA A 137 27.47 -2.37 -2.00
N TRP A 138 27.15 -1.12 -1.63
CA TRP A 138 26.44 -0.80 -0.39
C TRP A 138 24.99 -1.26 -0.43
N GLU A 139 24.34 -1.12 -1.58
CA GLU A 139 22.94 -1.54 -1.80
C GLU A 139 22.75 -3.03 -1.46
N SER A 140 23.65 -3.89 -1.96
CA SER A 140 23.55 -5.34 -1.76
C SER A 140 23.52 -5.76 -0.28
N LYS A 141 24.18 -4.98 0.60
CA LYS A 141 24.19 -5.19 2.06
C LYS A 141 22.98 -4.54 2.74
N ALA A 142 22.63 -3.31 2.34
CA ALA A 142 21.48 -2.57 2.87
C ALA A 142 20.16 -3.34 2.65
N GLN A 143 20.09 -4.12 1.58
CA GLN A 143 18.92 -4.92 1.25
C GLN A 143 18.48 -5.88 2.36
N VAL A 144 19.42 -6.45 3.12
CA VAL A 144 19.07 -7.33 4.26
C VAL A 144 18.44 -6.51 5.39
N ILE A 145 18.93 -5.29 5.63
CA ILE A 145 18.35 -4.37 6.62
C ILE A 145 16.92 -4.01 6.23
N PHE A 146 16.68 -3.63 4.96
CA PHE A 146 15.32 -3.33 4.48
C PHE A 146 14.37 -4.52 4.63
N PHE A 147 14.86 -5.73 4.40
CA PHE A 147 14.06 -6.94 4.62
C PHE A 147 13.67 -7.10 6.09
N LEU A 148 14.61 -6.93 7.02
CA LEU A 148 14.33 -7.01 8.45
C LEU A 148 13.32 -5.94 8.90
N VAL A 149 13.46 -4.70 8.42
CA VAL A 149 12.51 -3.62 8.72
C VAL A 149 11.09 -3.97 8.26
N ILE A 150 10.94 -4.51 7.04
CA ILE A 150 9.62 -4.93 6.54
C ILE A 150 9.06 -6.11 7.35
N MET A 151 9.90 -7.07 7.78
CA MET A 151 9.46 -8.16 8.65
C MET A 151 8.96 -7.66 10.01
N VAL A 152 9.67 -6.72 10.62
CA VAL A 152 9.23 -6.09 11.87
C VAL A 152 7.93 -5.32 11.66
N SER A 153 7.82 -4.56 10.55
CA SER A 153 6.60 -3.83 10.22
C SER A 153 5.39 -4.74 10.01
N LEU A 154 5.57 -5.90 9.36
CA LEU A 154 4.51 -6.88 9.17
C LEU A 154 4.13 -7.56 10.49
N ALA A 155 5.10 -7.88 11.33
CA ALA A 155 4.84 -8.44 12.66
C ALA A 155 4.08 -7.44 13.54
N ASP A 156 4.50 -6.17 13.55
CA ASP A 156 3.83 -5.08 14.27
C ASP A 156 2.40 -4.87 13.79
N TYR A 157 2.16 -4.89 12.48
CA TYR A 157 0.82 -4.87 11.91
C TYR A 157 -0.06 -5.99 12.49
N ILE A 158 0.41 -7.25 12.47
CA ILE A 158 -0.36 -8.39 12.98
C ILE A 158 -0.61 -8.26 14.49
N VAL A 159 0.41 -7.90 15.28
CA VAL A 159 0.26 -7.67 16.72
C VAL A 159 -0.75 -6.55 16.98
N GLY A 160 -0.68 -5.46 16.22
CA GLY A 160 -1.61 -4.34 16.29
C GLY A 160 -3.07 -4.71 16.03
N THR A 161 -3.34 -5.71 15.17
CA THR A 161 -4.70 -6.21 14.95
C THR A 161 -5.25 -7.04 16.12
N ILE A 162 -4.38 -7.67 16.91
CA ILE A 162 -4.76 -8.52 18.05
C ILE A 162 -5.03 -7.68 19.31
N ILE A 163 -4.32 -6.56 19.47
CA ILE A 163 -4.52 -5.64 20.60
C ILE A 163 -5.94 -5.04 20.52
N PRO A 164 -6.70 -5.05 21.62
CA PRO A 164 -8.06 -4.52 21.63
C PRO A 164 -8.10 -3.03 21.28
N ALA A 165 -9.11 -2.64 20.50
CA ALA A 165 -9.29 -1.27 20.06
C ALA A 165 -9.55 -0.30 21.23
N THR A 166 -8.79 0.79 21.28
CA THR A 166 -9.09 1.95 22.12
C THR A 166 -10.27 2.74 21.52
N PRO A 167 -11.03 3.53 22.29
CA PRO A 167 -12.16 4.32 21.77
C PRO A 167 -11.77 5.23 20.61
N GLU A 168 -10.54 5.78 20.62
CA GLU A 168 -10.02 6.59 19.50
C GLU A 168 -9.80 5.77 18.21
N LYS A 169 -9.37 4.51 18.34
CA LYS A 169 -9.23 3.59 17.19
C LYS A 169 -10.60 3.15 16.67
N GLN A 170 -11.58 2.97 17.57
CA GLN A 170 -12.97 2.65 17.21
C GLN A 170 -13.63 3.80 16.44
N ALA A 171 -13.42 5.05 16.85
CA ALA A 171 -13.89 6.22 16.12
C ALA A 171 -13.35 6.27 14.68
N LYS A 172 -12.11 5.80 14.47
CA LYS A 172 -11.48 5.66 13.14
C LYS A 172 -11.89 4.38 12.39
N GLY A 173 -12.77 3.57 12.97
CA GLY A 173 -13.36 2.39 12.36
C GLY A 173 -12.68 1.05 12.67
N PHE A 174 -11.69 0.99 13.57
CA PHE A 174 -11.04 -0.27 13.99
C PHE A 174 -11.74 -0.87 15.22
N PHE A 175 -12.32 -2.06 15.07
CA PHE A 175 -13.15 -2.74 16.08
C PHE A 175 -12.58 -4.09 16.54
N SER A 176 -11.30 -4.36 16.23
CA SER A 176 -10.66 -5.67 16.39
C SER A 176 -11.40 -6.77 15.60
N TYR A 177 -11.00 -8.04 15.74
CA TYR A 177 -11.60 -9.15 14.98
C TYR A 177 -13.08 -9.34 15.30
N LYS A 178 -13.95 -9.07 14.31
CA LYS A 178 -15.40 -9.26 14.41
C LYS A 178 -15.95 -10.03 13.20
N ALA A 179 -16.80 -11.01 13.46
CA ALA A 179 -17.42 -11.82 12.41
C ALA A 179 -18.41 -11.00 11.56
N ASP A 180 -19.18 -10.11 12.19
CA ASP A 180 -20.18 -9.29 11.50
C ASP A 180 -19.53 -8.34 10.48
N ILE A 181 -18.40 -7.73 10.85
CA ILE A 181 -17.60 -6.86 9.98
C ILE A 181 -17.02 -7.67 8.81
N PHE A 182 -16.52 -8.88 9.09
CA PHE A 182 -16.00 -9.76 8.04
C PHE A 182 -17.07 -10.11 7.00
N VAL A 183 -18.29 -10.42 7.44
CA VAL A 183 -19.41 -10.77 6.55
C VAL A 183 -19.84 -9.54 5.73
N GLU A 184 -19.94 -8.37 6.34
CA GLU A 184 -20.28 -7.12 5.63
C GLU A 184 -19.23 -6.74 4.57
N ASN A 185 -17.95 -6.93 4.89
CA ASN A 185 -16.83 -6.65 3.98
C ASN A 185 -16.57 -7.75 2.95
N PHE A 186 -17.25 -8.88 3.03
CA PHE A 186 -17.02 -10.00 2.10
C PHE A 186 -17.48 -9.66 0.67
N VAL A 187 -18.62 -8.97 0.55
CA VAL A 187 -19.27 -8.61 -0.72
C VAL A 187 -18.74 -7.28 -1.24
N PRO A 188 -18.48 -7.11 -2.56
CA PRO A 188 -18.03 -5.84 -3.14
C PRO A 188 -19.00 -4.68 -2.90
N ARG A 189 -18.44 -3.49 -2.66
CA ARG A 189 -19.17 -2.22 -2.64
C ARG A 189 -18.37 -1.18 -3.42
N TRP A 190 -18.68 -1.11 -4.71
CA TRP A 190 -18.07 -0.19 -5.65
C TRP A 190 -18.52 1.25 -5.36
N GLN A 191 -17.56 2.13 -5.05
CA GLN A 191 -17.82 3.56 -4.89
C GLN A 191 -16.97 4.36 -5.88
N GLY A 192 -17.66 5.13 -6.72
CA GLY A 192 -17.07 5.98 -7.74
C GLY A 192 -17.12 5.40 -9.17
N PRO A 193 -16.81 6.21 -10.18
CA PRO A 193 -16.91 5.80 -11.59
C PRO A 193 -15.80 4.83 -12.03
N GLU A 194 -14.67 4.76 -11.33
CA GLU A 194 -13.52 3.91 -11.68
C GLU A 194 -13.45 2.58 -10.90
N SER A 195 -14.39 2.35 -9.98
CA SER A 195 -14.38 1.18 -9.09
C SER A 195 -14.96 -0.06 -9.78
N SER A 196 -14.21 -0.63 -10.72
CA SER A 196 -14.53 -1.90 -11.38
C SER A 196 -13.55 -3.01 -11.00
N PHE A 197 -13.92 -4.26 -11.23
CA PHE A 197 -13.03 -5.40 -11.00
C PHE A 197 -11.66 -5.25 -11.70
N PHE A 198 -11.67 -4.91 -12.99
CA PHE A 198 -10.44 -4.73 -13.76
C PHE A 198 -9.67 -3.46 -13.35
N GLY A 199 -10.35 -2.43 -12.86
CA GLY A 199 -9.72 -1.26 -12.26
C GLY A 199 -8.93 -1.61 -11.00
N MET A 200 -9.53 -2.38 -10.09
CA MET A 200 -8.81 -2.84 -8.88
C MET A 200 -7.67 -3.80 -9.23
N PHE A 201 -7.88 -4.68 -10.20
CA PHE A 201 -6.84 -5.57 -10.69
C PHE A 201 -5.63 -4.80 -11.26
N SER A 202 -5.85 -3.77 -12.07
CA SER A 202 -4.76 -2.98 -12.67
C SER A 202 -3.97 -2.18 -11.62
N ILE A 203 -4.62 -1.73 -10.55
CA ILE A 203 -3.96 -1.07 -9.41
C ILE A 203 -3.16 -2.08 -8.57
N PHE A 204 -3.67 -3.31 -8.41
CA PHE A 204 -2.99 -4.35 -7.64
C PHE A 204 -1.82 -4.99 -8.40
N PHE A 205 -1.96 -5.24 -9.70
CA PHE A 205 -1.02 -6.05 -10.48
C PHE A 205 0.46 -5.62 -10.39
N PRO A 206 0.81 -4.31 -10.38
CA PRO A 206 2.20 -3.88 -10.21
C PRO A 206 2.87 -4.45 -8.94
N SER A 207 2.09 -4.75 -7.89
CA SER A 207 2.60 -5.35 -6.65
C SER A 207 3.13 -6.77 -6.82
N ALA A 208 2.73 -7.49 -7.88
CA ALA A 208 3.14 -8.86 -8.12
C ALA A 208 4.33 -9.00 -9.09
N THR A 209 4.75 -7.91 -9.76
CA THR A 209 5.67 -7.97 -10.91
C THR A 209 7.15 -8.17 -10.57
N GLY A 210 7.58 -7.93 -9.32
CA GLY A 210 8.98 -7.96 -8.85
C GLY A 210 9.72 -9.31 -8.90
N ILE A 211 9.22 -10.31 -9.64
CA ILE A 211 9.72 -11.68 -9.69
C ILE A 211 11.09 -11.83 -10.38
N LEU A 212 11.44 -10.90 -11.28
CA LEU A 212 12.70 -10.94 -12.05
C LEU A 212 13.91 -10.35 -11.31
N ALA A 213 13.71 -9.77 -10.12
CA ALA A 213 14.79 -9.19 -9.34
C ALA A 213 15.87 -10.21 -8.92
N GLY A 214 15.49 -11.48 -8.75
CA GLY A 214 16.44 -12.56 -8.47
C GLY A 214 17.29 -12.95 -9.68
N ALA A 215 16.74 -12.87 -10.89
CA ALA A 215 17.45 -13.17 -12.13
C ALA A 215 18.42 -12.05 -12.56
N ASN A 216 18.15 -10.79 -12.15
CA ASN A 216 19.00 -9.64 -12.46
C ASN A 216 20.43 -9.75 -11.92
N ILE A 217 20.64 -10.59 -10.91
CA ILE A 217 21.94 -10.79 -10.22
C ILE A 217 22.47 -12.21 -10.35
N SER A 218 22.10 -12.86 -11.45
CA SER A 218 22.53 -14.22 -11.78
C SER A 218 24.05 -14.41 -11.74
N GLY A 219 24.84 -13.37 -11.98
CA GLY A 219 26.31 -13.39 -11.91
C GLY A 219 26.89 -13.47 -10.49
N ASP A 220 26.14 -13.04 -9.48
CA ASP A 220 26.58 -13.02 -8.08
C ASP A 220 26.16 -14.30 -7.32
N LEU A 221 25.36 -15.16 -7.97
CA LEU A 221 24.86 -16.39 -7.39
C LEU A 221 25.87 -17.53 -7.57
N LYS A 222 26.13 -18.28 -6.51
CA LYS A 222 26.98 -19.48 -6.56
C LYS A 222 26.48 -20.50 -7.59
N ASN A 223 25.17 -20.81 -7.55
CA ASN A 223 24.50 -21.75 -8.44
C ASN A 223 23.19 -21.13 -8.98
N PRO A 224 23.23 -20.31 -10.05
CA PRO A 224 22.06 -19.60 -10.55
C PRO A 224 20.94 -20.52 -11.06
N THR A 225 21.31 -21.63 -11.71
CA THR A 225 20.38 -22.63 -12.27
C THR A 225 19.45 -23.25 -11.22
N GLU A 226 19.91 -23.38 -9.98
CA GLU A 226 19.11 -23.91 -8.87
C GLU A 226 18.49 -22.80 -8.01
N ALA A 227 19.24 -21.71 -7.79
CA ALA A 227 18.84 -20.63 -6.90
C ALA A 227 17.71 -19.77 -7.47
N ILE A 228 17.70 -19.49 -8.79
CA ILE A 228 16.67 -18.65 -9.42
C ILE A 228 15.29 -19.33 -9.33
N PRO A 229 15.10 -20.61 -9.76
CA PRO A 229 13.79 -21.25 -9.68
C PRO A 229 13.25 -21.35 -8.26
N LYS A 230 14.07 -21.83 -7.32
CA LYS A 230 13.66 -21.98 -5.91
C LYS A 230 13.36 -20.62 -5.29
N GLY A 231 14.24 -19.64 -5.48
CA GLY A 231 14.11 -18.31 -4.90
C GLY A 231 12.87 -17.57 -5.40
N THR A 232 12.60 -17.61 -6.71
CA THR A 232 11.46 -16.89 -7.31
C THR A 232 10.13 -17.55 -6.95
N LEU A 233 10.00 -18.87 -7.08
CA LEU A 233 8.73 -19.55 -6.79
C LEU A 233 8.37 -19.51 -5.31
N THR A 234 9.34 -19.72 -4.41
CA THR A 234 9.11 -19.58 -2.96
C THR A 234 8.79 -18.14 -2.57
N ALA A 235 9.38 -17.14 -3.23
CA ALA A 235 9.04 -15.74 -2.99
C ALA A 235 7.59 -15.43 -3.38
N ILE A 236 7.16 -15.84 -4.58
CA ILE A 236 5.77 -15.67 -5.04
C ILE A 236 4.81 -16.29 -4.02
N PHE A 237 5.06 -17.53 -3.59
CA PHE A 237 4.22 -18.23 -2.62
C PHE A 237 4.06 -17.46 -1.31
N TRP A 238 5.16 -17.04 -0.67
CA TRP A 238 5.10 -16.31 0.60
C TRP A 238 4.49 -14.92 0.46
N THR A 239 4.76 -14.21 -0.63
CA THR A 239 4.15 -12.90 -0.87
C THR A 239 2.64 -13.04 -1.10
N THR A 240 2.19 -14.05 -1.85
CA THR A 240 0.76 -14.30 -2.06
C THR A 240 0.05 -14.62 -0.74
N ILE A 241 0.64 -15.45 0.12
CA ILE A 241 0.11 -15.70 1.47
C ILE A 241 0.00 -14.40 2.26
N SER A 242 1.04 -13.56 2.26
CA SER A 242 1.01 -12.30 3.01
C SER A 242 -0.12 -11.37 2.54
N TYR A 243 -0.34 -11.25 1.23
CA TYR A 243 -1.44 -10.44 0.67
C TYR A 243 -2.82 -10.98 1.06
N LEU A 244 -3.01 -12.31 1.03
CA LEU A 244 -4.26 -12.94 1.45
C LEU A 244 -4.56 -12.72 2.93
N VAL A 245 -3.55 -12.91 3.79
CA VAL A 245 -3.68 -12.71 5.24
C VAL A 245 -4.02 -11.26 5.55
N ILE A 246 -3.28 -10.29 5.00
CA ILE A 246 -3.51 -8.87 5.30
C ILE A 246 -4.89 -8.40 4.83
N SER A 247 -5.35 -8.86 3.65
CA SER A 247 -6.69 -8.56 3.16
C SER A 247 -7.78 -9.14 4.08
N ALA A 248 -7.57 -10.36 4.61
CA ALA A 248 -8.50 -10.99 5.54
C ALA A 248 -8.54 -10.29 6.91
N THR A 249 -7.37 -9.93 7.45
CA THR A 249 -7.26 -9.28 8.76
C THR A 249 -7.84 -7.88 8.72
N ILE A 250 -7.58 -7.09 7.68
CA ILE A 250 -8.16 -5.74 7.59
C ILE A 250 -9.67 -5.78 7.38
N GLY A 251 -10.16 -6.67 6.51
CA GLY A 251 -11.58 -6.82 6.24
C GLY A 251 -12.38 -7.36 7.44
N SER A 252 -11.73 -8.02 8.41
CA SER A 252 -12.38 -8.47 9.66
C SER A 252 -12.29 -7.47 10.81
N CYS A 253 -11.35 -6.51 10.74
CA CYS A 253 -11.07 -5.61 11.85
C CYS A 253 -11.58 -4.17 11.67
N VAL A 254 -11.78 -3.73 10.43
CA VAL A 254 -12.08 -2.32 10.13
C VAL A 254 -13.38 -2.20 9.33
N VAL A 255 -14.22 -1.22 9.67
CA VAL A 255 -15.43 -0.89 8.90
C VAL A 255 -15.10 -0.02 7.68
N ARG A 256 -15.97 -0.04 6.66
CA ARG A 256 -15.73 0.67 5.40
C ARG A 256 -15.66 2.18 5.53
N ASP A 257 -16.51 2.75 6.36
CA ASP A 257 -16.72 4.19 6.51
C ASP A 257 -16.76 4.53 8.01
N ALA A 258 -16.03 5.57 8.42
CA ALA A 258 -15.99 6.06 9.79
C ALA A 258 -15.72 7.57 9.84
N SER A 259 -16.24 8.26 10.86
CA SER A 259 -16.15 9.72 10.99
C SER A 259 -14.87 10.19 11.69
N GLY A 260 -14.31 9.37 12.61
CA GLY A 260 -13.20 9.75 13.47
C GLY A 260 -13.58 10.64 14.66
N LEU A 261 -14.87 10.93 14.88
CA LEU A 261 -15.33 11.76 15.99
C LEU A 261 -15.66 10.91 17.21
N LEU A 262 -15.14 11.28 18.38
CA LEU A 262 -15.44 10.58 19.65
C LEU A 262 -16.88 10.81 20.14
N ASN A 263 -17.56 11.83 19.64
CA ASN A 263 -18.92 12.18 20.03
C ASN A 263 -19.98 11.24 19.42
N ASP A 264 -19.60 10.42 18.44
CA ASP A 264 -20.48 9.51 17.71
C ASP A 264 -20.79 8.21 18.50
N THR A 265 -20.47 8.19 19.79
CA THR A 265 -20.83 7.08 20.69
C THR A 265 -22.33 7.12 20.99
N LEU A 266 -23.00 6.01 20.73
CA LEU A 266 -24.41 5.82 21.09
C LEU A 266 -24.52 5.72 22.62
N SER A 267 -25.07 6.75 23.25
CA SER A 267 -25.59 6.64 24.61
C SER A 267 -26.94 5.90 24.57
N LEU A 268 -27.17 4.96 25.49
CA LEU A 268 -28.38 4.13 25.53
C LEU A 268 -29.65 5.02 25.55
N SER A 269 -30.25 5.29 24.39
CA SER A 269 -31.57 5.90 24.23
C SER A 269 -32.12 5.58 22.82
N PRO A 270 -33.46 5.48 22.67
CA PRO A 270 -34.12 4.76 21.58
C PRO A 270 -34.11 5.55 20.24
N PRO A 271 -34.55 4.94 19.11
CA PRO A 271 -34.01 5.20 17.78
C PRO A 271 -34.57 6.48 17.17
N SER A 272 -33.90 7.60 17.36
CA SER A 272 -34.05 8.75 16.46
C SER A 272 -33.19 8.52 15.23
N GLU A 273 -33.83 7.97 14.19
CA GLU A 273 -33.24 7.44 12.95
C GLU A 273 -32.51 6.10 13.11
N ALA A 274 -32.81 5.15 12.21
CA ALA A 274 -32.17 3.84 12.21
C ALA A 274 -30.68 4.03 11.91
N CYS A 275 -29.83 3.79 12.93
CA CYS A 275 -28.39 3.74 12.77
C CYS A 275 -28.02 2.78 11.64
N VAL A 276 -27.19 3.24 10.70
CA VAL A 276 -26.83 2.50 9.48
C VAL A 276 -25.43 1.91 9.60
N GLY A 277 -25.34 0.59 9.41
CA GLY A 277 -24.08 -0.15 9.36
C GLY A 277 -23.84 -1.04 10.59
N VAL A 278 -22.82 -1.90 10.52
CA VAL A 278 -22.51 -2.86 11.60
C VAL A 278 -21.91 -2.16 12.83
N ALA A 279 -21.33 -0.97 12.68
CA ALA A 279 -20.78 -0.18 13.78
C ALA A 279 -21.81 0.12 14.90
N CYS A 280 -23.10 0.20 14.55
CA CYS A 280 -24.20 0.42 15.47
C CYS A 280 -24.30 -0.65 16.56
N GLN A 281 -23.99 -1.91 16.21
CA GLN A 281 -23.99 -3.04 17.16
C GLN A 281 -22.88 -2.92 18.20
N TYR A 282 -21.87 -2.11 17.92
CA TYR A 282 -20.73 -1.85 18.79
C TYR A 282 -20.80 -0.48 19.48
N GLY A 283 -21.96 0.21 19.42
CA GLY A 283 -22.19 1.46 20.13
C GLY A 283 -21.66 2.71 19.41
N TRP A 284 -21.46 2.65 18.10
CA TRP A 284 -21.00 3.78 17.28
C TRP A 284 -21.97 4.09 16.15
N ASP A 285 -22.31 5.36 15.96
CA ASP A 285 -23.20 5.82 14.90
C ASP A 285 -22.47 6.69 13.88
N PHE A 286 -22.15 6.10 12.72
CA PHE A 286 -21.53 6.80 11.59
C PHE A 286 -22.55 7.20 10.51
N THR A 287 -23.85 7.23 10.82
CA THR A 287 -24.91 7.39 9.82
C THR A 287 -24.84 8.72 9.07
N GLU A 288 -24.57 9.83 9.75
CA GLU A 288 -24.50 11.17 9.15
C GLU A 288 -23.41 11.23 8.08
N CYS A 289 -22.24 10.70 8.43
CA CYS A 289 -21.06 10.59 7.60
C CYS A 289 -21.30 9.74 6.34
N ILE A 290 -21.96 8.58 6.50
CA ILE A 290 -22.27 7.65 5.41
C ILE A 290 -23.30 8.26 4.45
N LYS A 291 -24.36 8.89 4.98
CA LYS A 291 -25.42 9.49 4.14
C LYS A 291 -24.89 10.67 3.32
N ASN A 292 -24.00 11.47 3.91
CA ASN A 292 -23.46 12.67 3.26
C ASN A 292 -22.18 12.40 2.43
N ASN A 293 -21.66 11.17 2.45
CA ASN A 293 -20.36 10.80 1.85
C ASN A 293 -19.20 11.70 2.33
N THR A 294 -19.24 12.16 3.57
CA THR A 294 -18.24 13.06 4.17
C THR A 294 -17.24 12.32 5.07
N CYS A 295 -17.21 10.99 4.99
CA CYS A 295 -16.34 10.18 5.83
C CYS A 295 -14.86 10.39 5.53
N THR A 296 -14.13 10.73 6.60
CA THR A 296 -12.70 10.98 6.58
C THR A 296 -11.91 9.71 6.85
N TYR A 297 -12.50 8.78 7.60
CA TYR A 297 -11.94 7.48 7.97
C TYR A 297 -12.83 6.34 7.43
N GLY A 298 -12.43 5.10 7.75
CA GLY A 298 -12.90 3.84 7.18
C GLY A 298 -11.97 3.35 6.06
N ILE A 299 -11.92 2.02 5.85
CA ILE A 299 -11.02 1.38 4.85
C ILE A 299 -11.17 2.03 3.45
N ASN A 300 -12.34 2.59 3.16
CA ASN A 300 -12.64 3.20 1.87
C ASN A 300 -12.05 4.61 1.68
N ASN A 301 -11.97 5.41 2.74
CA ASN A 301 -11.64 6.84 2.64
C ASN A 301 -10.20 7.15 3.11
N TYR A 302 -9.62 6.30 3.95
CA TYR A 302 -8.29 6.52 4.51
C TYR A 302 -7.33 5.38 4.16
N TYR A 303 -6.28 5.70 3.40
CA TYR A 303 -5.36 4.71 2.82
C TYR A 303 -4.37 4.10 3.85
N GLN A 304 -4.18 4.71 5.03
CA GLN A 304 -3.07 4.38 5.94
C GLN A 304 -3.42 3.41 7.10
N TYR A 305 -4.46 2.58 6.98
CA TYR A 305 -4.83 1.62 8.05
C TYR A 305 -3.78 0.57 8.39
N ALA A 306 -2.83 0.30 7.49
CA ALA A 306 -1.77 -0.67 7.74
C ALA A 306 -0.70 -0.18 8.73
N HIS A 307 -0.76 1.08 9.18
CA HIS A 307 0.05 1.61 10.28
C HIS A 307 -0.77 1.72 11.57
N PRO A 308 -0.67 0.77 12.50
CA PRO A 308 -1.31 0.89 13.81
C PRO A 308 -0.61 1.99 14.63
N LYS A 309 -1.12 3.22 14.59
CA LYS A 309 -0.60 4.29 15.45
C LYS A 309 -1.03 4.06 16.90
N GLU A 310 -0.09 4.25 17.83
CA GLU A 310 -0.42 4.58 19.22
C GLU A 310 -1.03 5.98 19.29
N PRO A 311 -2.03 6.21 20.14
CA PRO A 311 -2.58 7.54 20.34
C PRO A 311 -1.53 8.43 21.02
N LYS A 312 -1.11 9.50 20.32
CA LYS A 312 -0.39 10.60 20.99
C LYS A 312 -1.43 11.34 21.85
N LYS A 313 -1.15 11.46 23.16
CA LYS A 313 -1.86 12.42 24.02
C LYS A 313 -1.83 13.79 23.32
N GLU A 314 -2.99 14.32 22.96
CA GLU A 314 -3.12 15.71 22.53
C GLU A 314 -2.52 16.62 23.62
N PRO A 315 -1.62 17.56 23.28
CA PRO A 315 -1.35 18.66 24.18
C PRO A 315 -2.58 19.55 24.19
N ASN A 316 -3.20 19.70 25.37
CA ASN A 316 -4.19 20.73 25.65
C ASN A 316 -3.68 22.10 25.16
N HIS A 317 -4.19 22.56 24.02
CA HIS A 317 -4.30 23.98 23.69
C HIS A 317 -5.80 24.23 23.61
N GLY A 318 -6.45 24.65 24.70
CA GLY A 318 -6.19 25.95 25.30
C GLY A 318 -6.89 26.98 24.44
N ALA A 319 -8.11 27.32 24.84
CA ALA A 319 -8.99 28.32 24.23
C ALA A 319 -8.20 29.50 23.63
N LEU A 320 -8.25 29.66 22.31
CA LEU A 320 -7.84 30.91 21.67
C LEU A 320 -9.10 31.64 21.21
N LEU A 321 -9.39 32.69 21.97
CA LEU A 321 -10.42 33.69 21.78
C LEU A 321 -10.60 34.13 20.33
N VAL A 322 -11.86 34.15 19.91
CA VAL A 322 -12.37 34.98 18.83
C VAL A 322 -12.06 36.45 19.16
N LEU A 323 -11.24 37.10 18.32
CA LEU A 323 -11.13 38.56 18.26
C LEU A 323 -11.42 39.06 16.84
N PRO A 324 -12.11 40.20 16.68
CA PRO A 324 -12.71 40.62 15.42
C PRO A 324 -11.67 41.22 14.46
N ARG A 325 -11.83 40.97 13.16
CA ARG A 325 -11.04 41.60 12.09
C ARG A 325 -11.28 43.12 12.06
N HIS A 326 -10.25 43.89 12.40
CA HIS A 326 -10.15 45.31 12.07
C HIS A 326 -9.79 45.47 10.58
N ARG A 327 -10.48 46.39 9.89
CA ARG A 327 -10.27 46.81 8.49
C ARG A 327 -9.50 48.15 8.49
N PRO A 328 -8.36 48.29 7.81
CA PRO A 328 -7.87 49.59 7.31
C PRO A 328 -8.13 49.63 5.79
N GLY A 329 -8.70 50.65 5.15
CA GLY A 329 -8.45 52.08 5.27
C GLY A 329 -7.80 52.52 3.94
N GLU A 330 -8.61 52.96 2.98
CA GLU A 330 -8.14 53.54 1.70
C GLU A 330 -8.86 54.87 1.50
N GLU A 331 -8.06 55.93 1.38
CA GLU A 331 -8.42 57.36 1.41
C GLU A 331 -9.02 57.87 0.09
N GLN A 332 -9.89 58.88 0.20
CA GLN A 332 -10.30 59.77 -0.90
C GLN A 332 -9.11 60.61 -1.40
N PRO A 333 -9.19 61.15 -2.63
CA PRO A 333 -9.27 62.61 -2.70
C PRO A 333 -10.20 63.20 -3.79
N THR A 334 -10.74 64.36 -3.41
CA THR A 334 -11.36 65.49 -4.16
C THR A 334 -12.57 65.25 -5.05
#